data_AF-A0A564Y939-F1
#
_entry.id   AF-A0A564Y939-F1
#
_cell.length_a   1.000
_cell.length_b   1.000
_cell.length_c   1.000
_cell.angle_alpha   90.00
_cell.angle_beta   90.00
_cell.angle_gamma   90.00
#
_symmetry.space_group_name_H-M   'P 1'
#
loop_
_entity.id
_entity.type
_entity.pdbx_description
1 polymer ?
#
loop_
_entity_poly.entity_id
_entity_poly.type
_entity_poly.pdbx_seq_one_letter_code
_entity_poly.pdbx_strand_id
1 'polypeptide(L)'
;LQEKERQLGIVRALFERATARKKELADDAESCQRRIATATTLIEGLSGEKVRWTEETRTLSDQIVRLVGDVLMATAFLSYCGCFNQDFRTSIINSWIKSLVKMKVPHTPNLDLINMLTDDNTIAEWNLEGLPNDDLS
;
A
#
# COMPACT_ATOMS: atom_id res chain seq x y z
N LEU A 1 -63.85 -31.44 32.95
CA LEU A 1 -62.64 -30.80 33.54
C LEU A 1 -61.38 -31.37 32.90
N GLN A 2 -61.12 -32.69 32.99
CA GLN A 2 -59.96 -33.34 32.36
C GLN A 2 -59.78 -33.09 30.84
N GLU A 3 -60.84 -33.17 30.02
CA GLU A 3 -60.69 -32.91 28.58
C GLU A 3 -60.32 -31.45 28.27
N LYS A 4 -60.81 -30.50 29.08
CA LYS A 4 -60.43 -29.08 28.96
C LYS A 4 -58.97 -28.85 29.36
N GLU A 5 -58.50 -29.55 30.39
CA GLU A 5 -57.08 -29.53 30.81
C GLU A 5 -56.17 -30.16 29.75
N ARG A 6 -56.59 -31.26 29.12
CA ARG A 6 -55.85 -31.89 28.02
C ARG A 6 -55.71 -30.98 26.80
N GLN A 7 -56.80 -30.33 26.40
CA GLN A 7 -56.81 -29.35 25.30
C GLN A 7 -55.91 -28.15 25.62
N LEU A 8 -55.95 -27.64 26.85
CA LEU A 8 -55.06 -26.58 27.35
C LEU A 8 -53.58 -26.98 27.27
N GLY A 9 -53.25 -28.22 27.64
CA GLY A 9 -51.88 -28.75 27.54
C GLY A 9 -51.37 -28.82 26.10
N ILE A 10 -52.22 -29.25 25.16
CA ILE A 10 -51.88 -29.31 23.73
C ILE A 10 -51.61 -27.91 23.17
N VAL A 11 -52.48 -26.95 23.47
CA VAL A 11 -52.33 -25.57 22.98
C VAL A 11 -51.09 -24.90 23.58
N ARG A 12 -50.79 -25.12 24.88
CA ARG A 12 -49.54 -24.65 25.51
C ARG A 12 -48.31 -25.23 24.82
N ALA A 13 -48.28 -26.54 24.58
CA ALA A 13 -47.14 -27.19 23.93
C ALA A 13 -46.92 -26.71 22.47
N LEU A 14 -48.01 -26.39 21.74
CA LEU A 14 -47.93 -25.80 20.41
C LEU A 14 -47.42 -24.35 20.47
N PHE A 15 -47.89 -23.57 21.44
CA PHE A 15 -47.43 -22.20 21.66
C PHE A 15 -45.94 -22.15 22.04
N GLU A 16 -45.49 -23.02 22.94
CA GLU A 16 -44.08 -23.13 23.32
C GLU A 16 -43.21 -23.52 22.12
N ARG A 17 -43.63 -24.50 21.31
CA ARG A 17 -42.91 -24.85 20.07
C ARG A 17 -42.84 -23.71 19.07
N ALA A 18 -43.95 -23.00 18.85
CA ALA A 18 -43.98 -21.85 17.95
C ALA A 18 -43.08 -20.71 18.46
N THR A 19 -43.06 -20.49 19.77
CA THR A 19 -42.23 -19.46 20.41
C THR A 19 -40.75 -19.83 20.34
N ALA A 20 -40.40 -21.09 20.60
CA ALA A 20 -39.03 -21.60 20.46
C ALA A 20 -38.52 -21.45 19.01
N ARG A 21 -39.31 -21.86 18.02
CA ARG A 21 -38.96 -21.71 16.61
C ARG A 21 -38.84 -20.25 16.18
N LYS A 22 -39.71 -19.37 16.70
CA LYS A 22 -39.59 -17.92 16.47
C LYS A 22 -38.28 -17.37 17.02
N LYS A 23 -37.88 -17.81 18.22
CA LYS A 23 -36.63 -17.39 18.85
C LYS A 23 -35.42 -17.87 18.05
N GLU A 24 -35.39 -19.14 17.66
CA GLU A 24 -34.31 -19.71 16.84
C GLU A 24 -34.13 -18.94 15.52
N LEU A 25 -35.23 -18.66 14.80
CA LEU A 25 -35.18 -17.86 13.58
C LEU A 25 -34.70 -16.42 13.81
N ALA A 26 -35.04 -15.82 14.96
CA ALA A 26 -34.59 -14.48 15.32
C ALA A 26 -33.08 -14.46 15.63
N ASP A 27 -32.59 -15.45 16.37
CA ASP A 27 -31.18 -15.61 16.71
C ASP A 27 -30.34 -15.86 15.43
N ASP A 28 -30.85 -16.69 14.51
CA ASP A 28 -30.22 -16.93 13.20
C ASP A 28 -30.19 -15.66 12.34
N ALA A 29 -31.27 -14.89 12.30
CA ALA A 29 -31.34 -13.63 11.58
C ALA A 29 -30.34 -12.61 12.14
N GLU A 30 -30.23 -12.50 13.47
CA GLU A 30 -29.27 -11.61 14.13
C GLU A 30 -27.82 -12.02 13.83
N SER A 31 -27.53 -13.32 13.87
CA SER A 31 -26.22 -13.87 13.50
C SER A 31 -25.87 -13.54 12.04
N CYS A 32 -26.82 -13.72 11.13
CA CYS A 32 -26.66 -13.37 9.72
C CYS A 32 -26.40 -11.87 9.54
N GLN A 33 -27.17 -11.01 10.22
CA GLN A 33 -27.01 -9.56 10.16
C GLN A 33 -25.64 -9.12 10.66
N ARG A 34 -25.14 -9.70 11.76
CA ARG A 34 -23.77 -9.45 12.25
C ARG A 34 -22.72 -9.85 11.21
N ARG A 35 -22.86 -11.01 10.56
CA ARG A 35 -21.93 -11.43 9.50
C ARG A 35 -21.94 -10.49 8.30
N ILE A 36 -23.12 -10.02 7.89
CA ILE A 36 -23.25 -9.05 6.79
C ILE A 36 -22.59 -7.72 7.17
N ALA A 37 -22.80 -7.23 8.40
CA ALA A 37 -22.17 -5.99 8.87
C ALA A 37 -20.64 -6.10 8.81
N THR A 38 -20.07 -7.17 9.38
CA THR A 38 -18.61 -7.40 9.33
C THR A 38 -18.08 -7.51 7.90
N ALA A 39 -18.79 -8.23 7.01
CA ALA A 39 -18.39 -8.35 5.62
C ALA A 39 -18.45 -7.00 4.89
N THR A 40 -19.44 -6.17 5.19
CA THR A 40 -19.59 -4.83 4.60
C THR A 40 -18.43 -3.93 5.02
N THR A 41 -18.11 -3.89 6.31
CA THR A 41 -16.95 -3.12 6.82
C THR A 41 -15.64 -3.59 6.18
N LEU A 42 -15.46 -4.90 5.99
CA LEU A 42 -14.30 -5.45 5.30
C LEU A 42 -14.23 -4.98 3.84
N ILE A 43 -15.34 -5.06 3.10
CA ILE A 43 -15.42 -4.61 1.71
C ILE A 43 -15.13 -3.12 1.59
N GLU A 44 -15.67 -2.30 2.49
CA GLU A 44 -15.41 -0.86 2.54
C GLU A 44 -13.92 -0.58 2.80
N GLY A 45 -13.29 -1.28 3.74
CA GLY A 45 -11.85 -1.17 4.01
C GLY A 45 -11.00 -1.55 2.79
N LEU A 46 -11.32 -2.67 2.14
CA LEU A 46 -10.61 -3.14 0.94
C LEU A 46 -10.83 -2.24 -0.27
N SER A 47 -11.95 -1.53 -0.36
CA SER A 47 -12.22 -0.62 -1.47
C SER A 47 -11.21 0.52 -1.50
N GLY A 48 -10.80 1.05 -0.35
CA GLY A 48 -9.74 2.05 -0.25
C GLY A 48 -8.38 1.49 -0.68
N GLU A 49 -8.04 0.30 -0.18
CA GLU A 49 -6.79 -0.38 -0.56
C GLU A 49 -6.70 -0.68 -2.04
N LYS A 50 -7.81 -1.10 -2.67
CA LYS A 50 -7.87 -1.34 -4.11
C LYS A 50 -7.49 -0.10 -4.92
N VAL A 51 -8.00 1.08 -4.54
CA VAL A 51 -7.67 2.33 -5.23
C VAL A 51 -6.18 2.64 -5.06
N ARG A 52 -5.68 2.59 -3.82
CA ARG A 52 -4.27 2.82 -3.50
C ARG A 52 -3.34 1.90 -4.30
N TRP A 53 -3.59 0.59 -4.28
CA TRP A 53 -2.76 -0.38 -5.01
C TRP A 53 -2.85 -0.20 -6.53
N THR A 54 -4.00 0.24 -7.05
CA THR A 54 -4.13 0.55 -8.48
C THR A 54 -3.26 1.75 -8.86
N GLU A 55 -3.24 2.79 -8.04
CA GLU A 55 -2.38 3.98 -8.23
C GLU A 55 -0.89 3.63 -8.07
N GLU A 56 -0.54 2.83 -7.07
CA GLU A 56 0.83 2.34 -6.86
C GLU A 56 1.30 1.49 -8.04
N THR A 57 0.46 0.57 -8.53
CA THR A 57 0.78 -0.26 -9.70
C THR A 57 1.04 0.59 -10.93
N ARG A 58 0.24 1.64 -11.15
CA ARG A 58 0.46 2.60 -12.25
C ARG A 58 1.80 3.31 -12.08
N THR A 59 2.09 3.81 -10.88
CA THR A 59 3.33 4.51 -10.56
C THR A 59 4.56 3.62 -10.78
N LEU A 60 4.50 2.37 -10.32
CA LEU A 60 5.55 1.37 -10.55
C LEU A 60 5.72 1.07 -12.04
N SER A 61 4.63 0.96 -12.80
CA SER A 61 4.70 0.76 -14.25
C SER A 61 5.44 1.91 -14.94
N ASP A 62 5.17 3.16 -14.54
CA ASP A 62 5.85 4.34 -15.08
C ASP A 62 7.32 4.42 -14.62
N GLN A 63 7.65 3.92 -13.43
CA GLN A 63 9.03 3.80 -12.95
C GLN A 63 9.82 2.73 -13.74
N ILE A 64 9.23 1.57 -14.01
CA ILE A 64 9.87 0.49 -14.79
C ILE A 64 10.31 1.00 -16.17
N VAL A 65 9.49 1.83 -16.83
CA VAL A 65 9.83 2.41 -18.14
C VAL A 65 11.09 3.29 -18.06
N ARG A 66 11.29 4.02 -16.96
CA ARG A 66 12.41 4.96 -16.75
C ARG A 66 13.64 4.33 -16.09
N LEU A 67 13.47 3.18 -15.46
CA LEU A 67 14.48 2.51 -14.64
C LEU A 67 15.82 2.32 -15.35
N VAL A 68 15.81 2.01 -16.65
CA VAL A 68 17.04 1.81 -17.42
C VAL A 68 17.87 3.09 -17.49
N GLY A 69 17.24 4.24 -17.74
CA GLY A 69 17.92 5.53 -17.74
C GLY A 69 18.42 5.93 -16.35
N ASP A 70 17.62 5.66 -15.32
CA ASP A 70 17.95 6.00 -13.94
C ASP A 70 19.15 5.18 -13.43
N VAL A 71 19.16 3.87 -13.69
CA VAL A 71 20.29 2.98 -13.35
C VAL A 71 21.54 3.35 -14.15
N LEU A 72 21.41 3.74 -15.41
CA LEU A 72 22.55 4.23 -16.20
C LEU A 72 23.17 5.48 -15.58
N MET A 73 22.35 6.43 -15.10
CA MET A 73 22.83 7.62 -14.40
C MET A 73 23.52 7.28 -13.09
N ALA A 74 22.91 6.41 -12.27
CA ALA A 74 23.47 5.98 -11.00
C ALA A 74 24.81 5.25 -11.16
N THR A 75 24.91 4.33 -12.13
CA THR A 75 26.15 3.60 -12.42
C THR A 75 27.25 4.52 -12.94
N ALA A 76 26.91 5.48 -13.81
CA ALA A 76 27.86 6.49 -14.28
C ALA A 76 28.36 7.39 -13.14
N PHE A 77 27.46 7.81 -12.25
CA PHE A 77 27.80 8.58 -11.06
C PHE A 77 28.80 7.84 -10.17
N LEU A 78 28.47 6.60 -9.76
CA LEU A 78 29.35 5.79 -8.89
C LEU A 78 30.71 5.48 -9.54
N SER A 79 30.74 5.30 -10.86
CA SER A 79 31.95 4.91 -11.57
C SER A 79 32.89 6.07 -11.88
N TYR A 80 32.36 7.27 -12.12
CA TYR A 80 33.14 8.38 -12.68
C TYR A 80 33.14 9.67 -11.84
N CYS A 81 32.18 9.88 -10.94
CA CYS A 81 32.06 11.16 -10.22
C CYS A 81 32.93 11.27 -8.97
N GLY A 82 33.42 10.15 -8.42
CA GLY A 82 34.10 10.11 -7.12
C GLY A 82 35.32 11.03 -6.99
N CYS A 83 36.11 11.20 -8.05
CA CYS A 83 37.32 12.02 -8.04
C CYS A 83 37.07 13.53 -8.26
N PHE A 84 35.83 13.94 -8.51
CA PHE A 84 35.48 15.32 -8.84
C PHE A 84 34.78 16.04 -7.69
N ASN A 85 34.91 17.37 -7.66
CA ASN A 85 34.16 18.25 -6.76
C ASN A 85 32.71 18.46 -7.24
N GLN A 86 31.90 19.13 -6.42
CA GLN A 86 30.47 19.30 -6.68
C GLN A 86 30.14 20.01 -8.01
N ASP A 87 30.91 21.04 -8.38
CA ASP A 87 30.70 21.79 -9.62
C ASP A 87 30.93 20.91 -10.86
N PHE A 88 32.01 20.12 -10.85
CA PHE A 88 32.33 19.18 -11.93
C PHE A 88 31.32 18.03 -12.01
N ARG A 89 30.91 17.47 -10.86
CA ARG A 89 29.85 16.44 -10.81
C ARG A 89 28.57 16.96 -11.45
N THR A 90 28.13 18.15 -11.05
CA THR A 90 26.93 18.81 -11.59
C THR A 90 27.04 19.02 -13.11
N SER A 91 28.18 19.49 -13.60
CA SER A 91 28.41 19.71 -15.04
C SER A 91 28.33 18.42 -15.85
N ILE A 92 28.97 17.34 -15.37
CA ILE A 92 29.00 16.04 -16.06
C ILE A 92 27.61 15.38 -16.04
N ILE A 93 26.91 15.38 -14.89
CA ILE A 93 25.54 14.87 -14.76
C ILE A 93 24.61 15.57 -15.76
N ASN A 94 24.67 16.90 -15.84
CA ASN A 94 23.88 17.67 -16.80
C ASN A 94 24.19 17.31 -18.26
N SER A 95 25.44 16.98 -18.58
CA SER A 95 25.84 16.51 -19.91
C SER A 95 25.25 15.13 -20.24
N TRP A 96 25.24 14.21 -19.28
CA TRP A 96 24.64 12.88 -19.43
C TRP A 96 23.12 12.97 -19.61
N ILE A 97 22.42 13.80 -18.83
CA ILE A 97 20.98 14.03 -18.98
C ILE A 97 20.66 14.52 -20.40
N LYS A 98 21.41 15.51 -20.92
CA LYS A 98 21.25 15.98 -22.31
C LYS A 98 21.44 14.86 -23.33
N SER A 99 22.37 13.95 -23.06
CA SER A 99 22.64 12.79 -23.92
C SER A 99 21.48 11.78 -23.89
N LEU A 100 20.91 11.50 -22.71
CA LEU A 100 19.73 10.64 -22.57
C LEU A 100 18.53 11.21 -23.35
N VAL A 101 18.29 12.52 -23.24
CA VAL A 101 17.24 13.21 -24.00
C VAL A 101 17.47 13.07 -25.50
N LYS A 102 18.70 13.32 -25.98
CA LYS A 102 19.07 13.20 -27.40
C LYS A 102 18.87 11.78 -27.93
N MET A 103 19.20 10.77 -27.12
CA MET A 103 19.05 9.35 -27.46
C MET A 103 17.64 8.80 -27.22
N LYS A 104 16.72 9.62 -26.69
CA LYS A 104 15.36 9.23 -26.33
C LYS A 104 15.30 8.07 -25.34
N VAL A 105 16.26 8.00 -24.42
CA VAL A 105 16.24 7.03 -23.32
C VAL A 105 15.30 7.57 -22.22
N PRO A 106 14.23 6.85 -21.88
CA PRO A 106 13.36 7.26 -20.78
C PRO A 106 14.15 7.28 -19.45
N HIS A 107 13.94 8.34 -18.68
CA HIS A 107 14.58 8.55 -17.39
C HIS A 107 13.70 9.47 -16.53
N THR A 108 13.97 9.49 -15.24
CA THR A 108 13.34 10.40 -14.28
C THR A 108 13.94 11.81 -14.45
N PRO A 109 13.12 12.84 -14.70
CA PRO A 109 13.61 14.21 -14.76
C PRO A 109 14.09 14.64 -13.38
N ASN A 110 15.24 15.32 -13.31
CA ASN A 110 15.86 15.75 -12.05
C ASN A 110 16.00 14.61 -11.04
N LEU A 111 16.44 13.44 -11.51
CA LEU A 111 16.68 12.27 -10.66
C LEU A 111 17.62 12.64 -9.50
N ASP A 112 17.14 12.44 -8.28
CA ASP A 112 17.94 12.52 -7.07
C ASP A 112 18.73 11.22 -6.91
N LEU A 113 20.02 11.28 -7.23
CA LEU A 113 20.90 10.13 -7.23
C LEU A 113 21.23 9.64 -5.81
N ILE A 114 21.22 10.54 -4.82
CA ILE A 114 21.49 10.17 -3.42
C ILE A 114 20.30 9.37 -2.92
N ASN A 115 19.09 9.93 -2.99
CA ASN A 115 17.87 9.26 -2.54
C ASN A 115 17.49 8.01 -3.37
N MET A 116 18.04 7.85 -4.57
CA MET A 116 17.90 6.60 -5.33
C MET A 116 18.78 5.48 -4.78
N LEU A 117 19.97 5.81 -4.26
CA LEU A 117 21.00 4.86 -3.84
C LEU A 117 21.02 4.64 -2.33
N THR A 118 20.36 5.49 -1.57
CA THR A 118 20.31 5.48 -0.11
C THR A 118 18.90 5.76 0.38
N ASP A 119 18.69 5.59 1.68
CA ASP A 119 17.45 5.93 2.37
C ASP A 119 17.74 6.84 3.58
N ASP A 120 16.73 7.59 4.01
CA ASP A 120 16.85 8.58 5.10
C ASP A 120 17.38 7.97 6.40
N ASN A 121 17.06 6.71 6.69
CA ASN A 121 17.52 6.05 7.91
C ASN A 121 19.02 5.76 7.83
N THR A 122 19.51 5.28 6.68
CA THR A 122 20.95 5.11 6.43
C THR A 122 21.71 6.44 6.49
N ILE A 123 21.17 7.51 5.90
CA ILE A 123 21.79 8.86 5.96
C ILE A 123 21.85 9.36 7.41
N ALA A 124 20.78 9.18 8.18
CA ALA A 124 20.74 9.56 9.59
C ALA A 124 21.80 8.82 10.42
N GLU A 125 22.04 7.54 10.13
CA GLU A 125 23.10 6.76 10.77
C GLU A 125 24.49 7.31 10.44
N TRP A 126 24.79 7.63 9.18
CA TRP A 126 26.08 8.23 8.81
C TRP A 126 26.30 9.59 9.46
N ASN A 127 25.26 10.41 9.56
CA ASN A 127 25.33 11.70 10.27
C ASN A 127 25.63 11.52 11.76
N LEU A 128 25.10 10.47 12.41
CA LEU A 128 25.43 10.12 13.79
C LEU A 128 26.88 9.67 13.95
N GLU A 129 27.43 8.99 12.95
CA GLU A 129 28.83 8.57 12.88
C GLU A 129 29.79 9.71 12.45
N GLY A 130 29.27 10.92 12.26
CA GLY A 130 30.05 12.13 12.04
C GLY A 130 30.27 12.50 10.56
N LEU A 131 29.55 11.89 9.63
CA LEU A 131 29.50 12.36 8.25
C LEU A 131 28.86 13.76 8.21
N PRO A 132 29.43 14.74 7.47
CA PRO A 132 28.81 16.04 7.31
C PRO A 132 27.49 15.94 6.53
N ASN A 133 26.52 16.75 6.93
CA ASN A 133 25.21 16.82 6.28
C ASN A 133 25.22 17.85 5.13
N ASP A 134 25.93 17.53 4.06
CA ASP A 134 25.98 18.31 2.82
C ASP A 134 25.96 17.40 1.58
N ASP A 135 25.55 17.93 0.43
CA ASP A 135 25.33 17.14 -0.79
C ASP A 135 26.59 16.47 -1.39
N LEU A 136 27.79 16.86 -0.96
CA LEU A 136 29.05 16.29 -1.47
C LEU A 136 29.50 15.06 -0.67
N SER A 137 29.22 15.06 0.63
CA SER A 137 29.62 14.04 1.61
C SER A 137 28.78 12.77 1.48
#